data_AF-A0A8B7AAU9-F1
#
_entry.id   AF-A0A8B7AAU9-F1
#
_cell.length_a   1.000
_cell.length_b   1.000
_cell.length_c   1.000
_cell.angle_alpha   90.00
_cell.angle_beta   90.00
_cell.angle_gamma   90.00
#
_symmetry.space_group_name_H-M   'P 1'
#
loop_
_entity.id
_entity.type
_entity.pdbx_description
1 polymer ?
#
loop_
_entity_poly.entity_id
_entity_poly.type
_entity_poly.pdbx_seq_one_letter_code
_entity_poly.pdbx_strand_id
1 'polypeptide(L)'
;MALRTLWAGQAKGPLGAQGIICLVISLLLQHPGVHSKCYFQAQAPCHYEGKHFTLGESWLRKDCFHCTCLHPVGVGCCDTSQHPIDFPAGCEVRQEAGTCRFSLVQKSDPRLPCKGAGPNLEWGSANTPDPGAPAPHSR
;
A
#
# COMPACT_ATOMS: atom_id res chain seq x y z
N MET A 1 -0.68 21.49 55.37
CA MET A 1 -0.13 20.12 55.32
C MET A 1 0.50 19.93 53.96
N ALA A 2 1.82 19.86 53.92
CA ALA A 2 2.59 19.65 52.70
C ALA A 2 2.69 18.15 52.43
N LEU A 3 2.20 17.68 51.28
CA LEU A 3 2.58 16.38 50.75
C LEU A 3 3.37 16.62 49.47
N ARG A 4 4.69 16.63 49.65
CA ARG A 4 5.68 16.62 48.58
C ARG A 4 5.52 15.30 47.81
N THR A 5 5.03 15.35 46.57
CA THR A 5 5.19 14.21 45.66
C THR A 5 6.63 14.20 45.17
N LEU A 6 7.34 13.20 45.67
CA LEU A 6 8.73 12.87 45.44
C LEU A 6 9.02 12.73 43.94
N TRP A 7 10.10 13.36 43.50
CA TRP A 7 10.85 12.97 42.31
C TRP A 7 11.08 11.46 42.32
N ALA A 8 10.60 10.73 41.32
CA ALA A 8 11.11 9.41 40.99
C ALA A 8 12.10 9.58 39.84
N GLY A 9 13.37 9.33 40.15
CA GLY A 9 14.51 9.58 39.28
C GLY A 9 14.46 8.83 37.96
N GLN A 10 15.10 9.45 36.97
CA GLN A 10 15.49 8.84 35.71
C GLN A 10 16.24 7.52 35.97
N ALA A 11 15.60 6.40 35.65
CA ALA A 11 16.24 5.09 35.63
C ALA A 11 17.07 4.95 34.34
N LYS A 12 18.30 5.47 34.36
CA LYS A 12 19.29 5.20 33.32
C LYS A 12 20.10 3.96 33.72
N GLY A 13 19.45 2.80 33.63
CA GLY A 13 20.12 1.50 33.68
C GLY A 13 20.36 0.97 32.26
N PRO A 14 21.43 0.20 32.00
CA PRO A 14 21.60 -0.47 30.71
C PRO A 14 20.38 -1.37 30.50
N LEU A 15 19.65 -1.19 29.40
CA LEU A 15 18.58 -2.13 29.05
C LEU A 15 19.22 -3.52 29.00
N GLY A 16 18.80 -4.40 29.92
CA GLY A 16 19.22 -5.80 29.89
C GLY A 16 18.88 -6.42 28.54
N ALA A 17 19.48 -7.57 28.23
CA ALA A 17 19.27 -8.27 26.96
C ALA A 17 17.78 -8.38 26.57
N GLN A 18 16.90 -8.62 27.55
CA GLN A 18 15.45 -8.67 27.36
C GLN A 18 14.84 -7.33 26.93
N GLY A 19 15.30 -6.20 27.49
CA GLY A 19 14.87 -4.86 27.09
C GLY A 19 15.30 -4.52 25.66
N ILE A 20 16.53 -4.90 25.28
CA ILE A 20 17.02 -4.73 23.91
C ILE A 20 16.19 -5.57 22.93
N ILE A 21 15.89 -6.83 23.28
CA ILE A 21 15.03 -7.72 22.47
C ILE A 21 13.63 -7.11 22.29
N CYS A 22 13.00 -6.60 23.36
CA CYS A 22 11.69 -5.96 23.27
C CYS A 22 11.69 -4.71 22.39
N LEU A 23 12.74 -3.89 22.45
CA LEU A 23 12.89 -2.72 21.58
C LEU A 23 13.03 -3.13 20.10
N VAL A 24 13.85 -4.14 19.81
CA VAL A 24 14.06 -4.64 18.44
C VAL A 24 12.75 -5.20 17.87
N ILE A 25 12.01 -6.00 18.64
CA ILE A 25 10.71 -6.54 18.21
C ILE A 25 9.70 -5.41 17.94
N SER A 26 9.65 -4.41 18.82
CA SER A 26 8.77 -3.25 18.65
C SER A 26 9.11 -2.47 17.39
N LEU A 27 10.40 -2.29 17.09
CA LEU A 27 10.88 -1.61 15.88
C LEU A 27 10.56 -2.42 14.61
N LEU A 28 10.69 -3.75 14.65
CA LEU A 28 10.37 -4.63 13.52
C LEU A 28 8.87 -4.58 13.16
N LEU A 29 7.99 -4.53 14.16
CA LEU A 29 6.53 -4.40 13.96
C LEU A 29 6.09 -3.05 13.35
N GLN A 30 6.96 -2.04 13.36
CA GLN A 30 6.66 -0.71 12.81
C GLN A 30 6.96 -0.55 11.32
N HIS A 31 7.55 -1.55 10.65
CA HIS A 31 7.84 -1.45 9.23
C HIS A 31 6.53 -1.57 8.42
N PRO A 32 6.10 -0.52 7.69
CA PRO A 32 4.97 -0.65 6.79
C PRO A 32 5.38 -1.58 5.65
N GLY A 33 4.90 -2.83 5.70
CA GLY A 33 5.04 -3.75 4.58
C GLY A 33 4.28 -3.21 3.36
N VAL A 34 4.74 -3.56 2.15
CA VAL A 34 3.92 -3.39 0.95
C VAL A 34 2.80 -4.42 1.05
N HIS A 35 1.61 -3.97 1.45
CA HIS A 35 0.47 -4.84 1.66
C HIS A 35 -0.39 -4.91 0.39
N SER A 36 -0.04 -5.77 -0.57
CA SER A 36 -1.04 -6.26 -1.51
C SER A 36 -1.89 -7.31 -0.78
N LYS A 37 -3.09 -6.91 -0.34
CA LYS A 37 -4.01 -7.80 0.40
C LYS A 37 -5.04 -8.34 -0.57
N CYS A 38 -5.06 -9.66 -0.74
CA CYS A 38 -6.14 -10.37 -1.42
C CYS A 38 -6.88 -11.25 -0.42
N TYR A 39 -8.19 -11.38 -0.59
CA TYR A 39 -9.01 -12.29 0.21
C TYR A 39 -10.16 -12.87 -0.62
N PHE A 40 -10.70 -14.00 -0.17
CA PHE A 40 -11.88 -14.62 -0.74
C PHE A 40 -12.90 -14.89 0.36
N GLN A 41 -14.16 -14.52 0.12
CA GLN A 41 -15.28 -14.75 1.03
C GLN A 41 -16.35 -15.59 0.33
N ALA A 42 -16.38 -16.89 0.64
CA ALA A 42 -17.24 -17.90 0.04
C ALA A 42 -18.75 -17.77 0.37
N GLN A 43 -19.14 -16.83 1.22
CA GLN A 43 -20.55 -16.59 1.58
C GLN A 43 -20.95 -15.11 1.37
N ALA A 44 -20.06 -14.32 0.77
CA ALA A 44 -20.40 -12.94 0.45
C ALA A 44 -21.36 -12.90 -0.75
N PRO A 45 -22.45 -12.12 -0.67
CA PRO A 45 -23.30 -11.89 -1.82
C PRO A 45 -22.54 -11.06 -2.87
N CYS A 46 -22.77 -11.35 -4.15
CA CYS A 46 -22.26 -10.54 -5.26
C CYS A 46 -23.12 -9.27 -5.43
N HIS A 47 -23.08 -8.41 -4.41
CA HIS A 47 -23.87 -7.20 -4.33
C HIS A 47 -23.04 -6.08 -3.72
N TYR A 48 -22.99 -4.94 -4.40
CA TYR A 48 -22.25 -3.76 -3.95
C TYR A 48 -22.98 -2.48 -4.36
N GLU A 49 -23.17 -1.56 -3.40
CA GLU A 49 -23.84 -0.26 -3.58
C GLU A 49 -25.20 -0.33 -4.31
N GLY A 50 -26.01 -1.34 -4.02
CA GLY A 50 -27.34 -1.51 -4.62
C GLY A 50 -27.33 -2.24 -5.97
N LYS A 51 -26.15 -2.55 -6.52
CA LYS A 51 -26.01 -3.28 -7.77
C LYS A 51 -25.67 -4.76 -7.51
N HIS A 52 -26.38 -5.65 -8.19
CA HIS A 52 -26.08 -7.08 -8.23
C HIS A 52 -25.10 -7.37 -9.35
N PHE A 53 -24.16 -8.26 -9.07
CA PHE A 53 -23.14 -8.74 -10.00
C PHE A 53 -23.33 -10.23 -10.22
N THR A 54 -23.28 -10.62 -11.49
CA THR A 54 -23.34 -12.00 -11.94
C THR A 54 -21.96 -12.66 -11.84
N LEU A 55 -21.94 -13.98 -11.93
CA LEU A 55 -20.70 -14.75 -11.87
C LEU A 55 -19.70 -14.29 -12.94
N GLY A 56 -18.46 -14.02 -12.54
CA GLY A 56 -17.39 -13.52 -13.40
C GLY A 56 -17.34 -12.00 -13.54
N GLU A 57 -18.39 -11.27 -13.15
CA GLU A 57 -18.34 -9.81 -13.15
C GLU A 57 -17.46 -9.28 -12.02
N SER A 58 -16.81 -8.14 -12.30
CA SER A 58 -15.96 -7.45 -11.36
C SER A 58 -16.38 -6.01 -11.12
N TRP A 59 -15.95 -5.46 -9.99
CA TRP A 59 -16.17 -4.07 -9.62
C TRP A 59 -15.02 -3.53 -8.77
N LEU A 60 -14.79 -2.23 -8.90
CA LEU A 60 -13.86 -1.49 -8.04
C LEU A 60 -14.64 -0.87 -6.89
N ARG A 61 -14.20 -1.15 -5.66
CA ARG A 61 -14.74 -0.53 -4.44
C ARG A 61 -14.04 0.79 -4.13
N LYS A 62 -14.67 1.59 -3.27
CA LYS A 62 -14.13 2.87 -2.76
C LYS A 62 -12.82 2.75 -2.00
N ASP A 63 -12.53 1.58 -1.42
CA ASP A 63 -11.29 1.26 -0.73
C ASP A 63 -10.23 0.62 -1.64
N CYS A 64 -10.38 0.75 -2.96
CA CYS A 64 -9.43 0.28 -3.96
C CYS A 64 -9.24 -1.23 -4.06
N PHE A 65 -10.19 -1.97 -3.52
CA PHE A 65 -10.31 -3.41 -3.78
C PHE A 65 -11.04 -3.64 -5.10
N HIS A 66 -10.37 -4.31 -6.04
CA HIS A 66 -11.01 -4.87 -7.21
C HIS A 66 -11.55 -6.25 -6.85
N CYS A 67 -12.88 -6.38 -6.89
CA CYS A 67 -13.60 -7.58 -6.50
C CYS A 67 -14.20 -8.28 -7.72
N THR A 68 -14.29 -9.60 -7.66
CA THR A 68 -14.91 -10.44 -8.69
C THR A 68 -15.86 -11.43 -8.03
N CYS A 69 -17.05 -11.60 -8.61
CA CYS A 69 -17.99 -12.64 -8.22
C CYS A 69 -17.51 -14.00 -8.76
N LEU A 70 -17.28 -14.96 -7.86
CA LEU A 70 -16.67 -16.27 -8.16
C LEU A 70 -17.59 -17.44 -7.76
N HIS A 71 -17.29 -18.63 -8.27
CA HIS A 71 -18.06 -19.87 -8.08
C HIS A 71 -17.64 -20.58 -6.77
N PRO A 72 -18.50 -21.28 -6.01
CA PRO A 72 -19.93 -21.57 -6.23
C PRO A 72 -20.93 -20.52 -5.71
N VAL A 73 -20.45 -19.45 -5.05
CA VAL A 73 -21.02 -18.10 -4.87
C VAL A 73 -20.12 -17.47 -3.82
N GLY A 74 -19.26 -16.53 -4.20
CA GLY A 74 -18.40 -15.83 -3.26
C GLY A 74 -17.71 -14.65 -3.92
N VAL A 75 -17.10 -13.80 -3.11
CA VAL A 75 -16.44 -12.59 -3.60
C VAL A 75 -14.95 -12.68 -3.30
N GLY A 76 -14.14 -12.67 -4.36
CA GLY A 76 -12.70 -12.49 -4.25
C GLY A 76 -12.35 -11.02 -4.46
N CYS A 77 -11.57 -10.43 -3.57
CA CYS A 77 -11.15 -9.03 -3.66
C CYS A 77 -9.65 -8.90 -3.45
N CYS A 78 -9.02 -8.05 -4.26
CA CYS A 78 -7.61 -7.70 -4.12
C CYS A 78 -7.43 -6.19 -4.06
N ASP A 79 -6.56 -5.73 -3.17
CA ASP A 79 -6.10 -4.36 -3.16
C ASP A 79 -5.32 -4.06 -4.45
N THR A 80 -5.80 -3.06 -5.20
CA THR A 80 -5.19 -2.59 -6.46
C THR A 80 -4.48 -1.25 -6.31
N SER A 81 -4.38 -0.73 -5.09
CA SER A 81 -3.69 0.53 -4.82
C SER A 81 -2.19 0.39 -5.06
N GLN A 82 -1.72 1.00 -6.15
CA GLN A 82 -0.30 1.03 -6.48
C GLN A 82 0.34 2.26 -5.83
N HIS A 83 0.98 2.03 -4.69
CA HIS A 83 1.68 3.07 -3.95
C HIS A 83 3.14 3.15 -4.41
N PRO A 84 3.64 4.32 -4.87
CA PRO A 84 5.05 4.52 -5.14
C PRO A 84 5.88 4.28 -3.87
N ILE A 85 6.88 3.41 -3.94
CA ILE A 85 7.73 3.04 -2.80
C ILE A 85 8.97 3.93 -2.77
N ASP A 86 9.60 4.12 -3.93
CA ASP A 86 10.81 4.92 -4.08
C ASP A 86 10.53 6.20 -4.88
N PHE A 87 10.62 7.34 -4.21
CA PHE A 87 10.46 8.65 -4.84
C PHE A 87 11.34 9.71 -4.16
N PRO A 88 11.68 10.81 -4.86
CA PRO A 88 12.58 11.84 -4.32
C PRO A 88 12.04 12.47 -3.03
N ALA A 89 12.95 12.85 -2.11
CA ALA A 89 12.58 13.41 -0.80
C ALA A 89 11.72 14.70 -0.88
N GLY A 90 11.80 15.44 -1.99
CA GLY A 90 10.98 16.63 -2.26
C GLY A 90 9.55 16.33 -2.71
N CYS A 91 9.19 15.06 -2.85
CA CYS A 91 7.89 14.61 -3.31
C CYS A 91 7.08 13.95 -2.19
N GLU A 92 5.77 13.96 -2.34
CA GLU A 92 4.83 13.21 -1.52
C GLU A 92 3.80 12.51 -2.41
N VAL A 93 3.29 11.38 -1.92
CA VAL A 93 2.28 10.57 -2.61
C VAL A 93 0.89 11.12 -2.30
N ARG A 94 0.10 11.36 -3.34
CA ARG A 94 -1.28 11.83 -3.22
C ARG A 94 -2.21 10.97 -4.05
N GLN A 95 -3.26 10.47 -3.41
CA GLN A 95 -4.36 9.81 -4.09
C GLN A 95 -5.14 10.83 -4.92
N GLU A 96 -5.42 10.50 -6.18
CA GLU A 96 -6.29 11.28 -7.02
C GLU A 96 -7.75 11.09 -6.59
N ALA A 97 -8.50 12.20 -6.51
CA ALA A 97 -9.84 12.19 -5.94
C ALA A 97 -10.79 11.30 -6.76
N GLY A 98 -11.47 10.38 -6.08
CA GLY A 98 -12.42 9.47 -6.71
C GLY A 98 -11.78 8.35 -7.53
N THR A 99 -10.44 8.22 -7.51
CA THR A 99 -9.73 7.13 -8.19
C THR A 99 -8.84 6.36 -7.22
N CYS A 100 -8.38 5.19 -7.64
CA CYS A 100 -7.39 4.38 -6.93
C CYS A 100 -5.98 4.59 -7.43
N ARG A 101 -5.74 5.74 -8.08
CA ARG A 101 -4.44 6.13 -8.61
C ARG A 101 -3.75 7.05 -7.62
N PHE A 102 -2.44 6.85 -7.50
CA PHE A 102 -1.57 7.67 -6.67
C PHE A 102 -0.60 8.42 -7.58
N SER A 103 -0.38 9.69 -7.27
CA SER A 103 0.51 10.57 -8.02
C SER A 103 1.54 11.19 -7.07
N LEU A 104 2.70 11.53 -7.61
CA LEU A 104 3.75 12.23 -6.86
C LEU A 104 3.60 13.74 -7.10
N VAL A 105 3.37 14.46 -6.02
CA VAL A 105 3.29 15.93 -6.01
C VAL A 105 4.44 16.51 -5.21
N GLN A 106 4.78 17.77 -5.46
CA GLN A 106 5.84 18.44 -4.73
C GLN A 106 5.39 18.81 -3.31
N LYS A 107 6.21 18.54 -2.30
CA LYS A 107 5.93 18.97 -0.91
C LYS A 107 5.80 20.49 -0.77
N SER A 108 6.52 21.25 -1.59
CA SER A 108 6.47 22.72 -1.59
C SER A 108 5.20 23.29 -2.22
N ASP A 109 4.62 22.58 -3.18
CA ASP A 109 3.35 22.95 -3.81
C ASP A 109 2.63 21.67 -4.30
N PRO A 110 1.65 21.16 -3.54
CA PRO A 110 0.93 19.93 -3.86
C PRO A 110 0.07 20.00 -5.14
N ARG A 111 0.00 21.18 -5.80
CA ARG A 111 -0.66 21.36 -7.10
C ARG A 111 0.27 21.04 -8.27
N LEU A 112 1.58 20.98 -8.03
CA LEU A 112 2.57 20.71 -9.06
C LEU A 112 3.00 19.23 -9.03
N PRO A 113 3.04 18.56 -10.19
CA PRO A 113 3.61 17.22 -10.28
C PRO A 113 5.10 17.27 -9.96
N CYS A 114 5.62 16.18 -9.42
CA CYS A 114 7.05 16.09 -9.16
C CYS A 114 7.87 16.02 -10.46
N LYS A 115 8.89 16.86 -10.57
CA LYS A 115 9.81 16.87 -11.72
C LYS A 115 10.68 15.61 -11.66
N GLY A 116 10.71 14.85 -12.75
CA GLY A 116 11.36 13.53 -12.80
C GLY A 116 10.39 12.35 -12.66
N ALA A 117 9.13 12.61 -12.31
CA ALA A 117 8.05 11.65 -12.57
C ALA A 117 7.68 11.77 -14.06
N GLY A 118 8.34 10.98 -14.91
CA GLY A 118 7.99 10.93 -16.33
C GLY A 118 6.51 10.53 -16.52
N PRO A 119 5.87 10.93 -17.64
CA PRO A 119 4.45 10.66 -17.91
C PRO A 119 4.09 9.17 -18.06
N ASN A 120 5.06 8.27 -17.87
CA ASN A 120 4.90 6.83 -18.02
C ASN A 120 5.78 6.04 -17.02
N LEU A 121 5.76 6.39 -15.74
CA LEU A 121 6.23 5.47 -14.70
C LEU A 121 5.17 4.40 -14.48
N GLU A 122 5.17 3.43 -15.39
CA GLU A 122 4.61 2.10 -15.17
C GLU A 122 5.45 1.44 -14.07
N TRP A 123 5.11 1.75 -12.82
CA TRP A 123 5.71 1.12 -11.65
C TRP A 123 5.25 -0.35 -11.64
N GLY A 124 6.09 -1.25 -12.17
CA GLY A 124 5.83 -2.69 -12.16
C GLY A 124 5.88 -3.41 -13.51
N SER A 125 6.43 -2.81 -14.56
CA SER A 125 6.72 -3.58 -15.79
C SER A 125 7.95 -4.46 -15.57
N ALA A 126 7.73 -5.66 -15.03
CA ALA A 126 8.66 -6.76 -15.22
C ALA A 126 8.85 -6.90 -16.73
N ASN A 127 10.11 -6.84 -17.19
CA ASN A 127 10.54 -6.93 -18.58
C ASN A 127 9.60 -7.80 -19.44
N THR A 128 8.60 -7.18 -20.06
CA THR A 128 7.78 -7.85 -21.06
C THR A 128 8.35 -7.37 -22.38
N PRO A 129 8.98 -8.25 -23.18
CA PRO A 129 9.48 -7.86 -24.47
C PRO A 129 8.32 -7.28 -25.29
N ASP A 130 8.56 -6.10 -25.86
CA ASP A 130 7.68 -5.48 -26.84
C ASP A 130 7.41 -6.51 -27.96
N PRO A 131 6.13 -6.83 -28.30
CA PRO A 131 5.79 -7.83 -29.31
C PRO A 131 6.36 -7.55 -30.71
N GLY A 132 6.99 -6.39 -30.92
CA GLY A 132 7.61 -5.99 -32.18
C GLY A 132 9.14 -6.04 -32.24
N ALA A 133 9.86 -6.42 -31.17
CA ALA A 133 11.33 -6.39 -31.19
C ALA A 133 11.94 -7.65 -31.86
N PRO A 134 12.78 -7.51 -32.91
CA PRO A 134 13.47 -8.65 -33.53
C PRO A 134 14.42 -9.33 -32.54
N ALA A 135 14.39 -10.66 -32.49
CA ALA A 135 15.24 -11.46 -31.61
C ALA A 135 16.74 -11.22 -31.91
N PRO A 136 17.61 -11.05 -30.90
CA PRO A 136 19.04 -10.96 -31.13
C PRO A 136 19.61 -12.31 -31.56
N HIS A 137 20.39 -12.31 -32.63
CA HIS A 137 21.14 -13.47 -33.10
C HIS A 137 22.24 -13.83 -32.10
N SER A 138 22.20 -15.06 -31.56
CA SER A 138 23.32 -15.65 -30.81
C SER A 138 24.54 -15.78 -31.72
N ARG A 139 25.68 -15.27 -31.24
CA ARG A 139 27.01 -15.60 -31.77
C ARG A 139 27.67 -16.59 -30.82
#